data_AF-A0A954JJP2-F1
#
_entry.id   AF-A0A954JJP2-F1
#
_cell.length_a   1.000
_cell.length_b   1.000
_cell.length_c   1.000
_cell.angle_alpha   90.00
_cell.angle_beta   90.00
_cell.angle_gamma   90.00
#
_symmetry.space_group_name_H-M   'P 1'
#
loop_
_entity.id
_entity.type
_entity.pdbx_description
1 polymer ?
#
loop_
_entity_poly.entity_id
_entity_poly.type
_entity_poly.pdbx_seq_one_letter_code
_entity_poly.pdbx_strand_id
1 'polypeptide(L)'
;MKLAQISLLFTTALTLWGSSISYADDKPAQATQQQQIDEWVLQLGHERLTERIKAEKQLITAGKEAIPALAKAALAGNRDTIEKSIDVLGKLAQSKDEETKEAARITLQMLSESDQPSTAERAKIALNTKEADGIKPFEGWDKPGNQFAGGGQMSRSVSVSSINGVRTINVKEGPLETTLQELPGGKIRAKITGGEKPVELVAKNAADLEQKLPEAAALYEQYASGDQGPAMLFPGFGSGNVGVGGQQAFSSTFSIQGGGTDGATDCQDMLRKQLTELKDRMKGNPVMQQMLDQQIRDLLSK
;
A
#
# COMPACT_ATOMS: atom_id res chain seq x y z
N MET A 1 67.07 16.10 -28.81
CA MET A 1 65.73 16.29 -29.41
C MET A 1 64.98 17.28 -28.55
N LYS A 2 64.29 18.24 -29.19
CA LYS A 2 63.92 19.56 -28.65
C LYS A 2 62.75 19.51 -27.65
N LEU A 3 62.94 20.21 -26.53
CA LEU A 3 61.90 20.77 -25.68
C LEU A 3 61.14 21.87 -26.44
N ALA A 4 59.81 21.88 -26.35
CA ALA A 4 58.99 23.02 -26.76
C ALA A 4 58.00 23.35 -25.65
N GLN A 5 58.38 24.36 -24.86
CA GLN A 5 57.49 25.13 -23.99
C GLN A 5 56.48 25.86 -24.88
N ILE A 6 55.19 25.76 -24.55
CA ILE A 6 54.16 26.63 -25.09
C ILE A 6 53.59 27.40 -23.90
N SER A 7 54.21 28.55 -23.63
CA SER A 7 53.64 29.62 -22.83
C SER A 7 52.57 30.30 -23.67
N LEU A 8 51.29 30.10 -23.32
CA LEU A 8 50.21 30.92 -23.86
C LEU A 8 49.79 31.93 -22.79
N LEU A 9 50.30 33.15 -22.94
CA LEU A 9 49.86 34.34 -22.24
C LEU A 9 48.43 34.68 -22.70
N PHE A 10 47.43 34.40 -21.86
CA PHE A 10 46.10 35.00 -22.01
C PHE A 10 46.07 36.32 -21.24
N THR A 11 46.46 37.38 -21.93
CA THR A 11 46.29 38.77 -21.52
C THR A 11 44.91 39.23 -21.99
N THR A 12 43.87 39.02 -21.20
CA THR A 12 42.53 39.55 -21.48
C THR A 12 42.24 40.74 -20.57
N ALA A 13 41.98 41.87 -21.24
CA ALA A 13 41.75 43.19 -20.70
C ALA A 13 40.58 43.21 -19.70
N LEU A 14 40.88 43.69 -18.50
CA LEU A 14 39.93 44.02 -17.45
C LEU A 14 39.28 45.38 -17.78
N THR A 15 38.28 45.39 -18.65
CA THR A 15 37.38 46.53 -18.81
C THR A 15 36.48 46.65 -17.59
N LEU A 16 36.87 47.54 -16.67
CA LEU A 16 35.99 48.07 -15.62
C LEU A 16 34.85 48.86 -16.27
N TRP A 17 33.73 48.20 -16.54
CA TRP A 17 32.43 48.89 -16.56
C TRP A 17 31.88 48.82 -15.15
N GLY A 18 31.98 49.96 -14.46
CA GLY A 18 31.30 50.21 -13.20
C GLY A 18 29.80 50.22 -13.43
N SER A 19 29.20 49.04 -13.39
CA SER A 19 27.78 48.91 -13.11
C SER A 19 27.60 49.29 -11.65
N SER A 20 26.97 50.43 -11.40
CA SER A 20 26.37 50.78 -10.13
C SER A 20 25.43 49.64 -9.74
N ILE A 21 25.92 48.68 -8.94
CA ILE A 21 25.07 47.74 -8.24
C ILE A 21 24.33 48.60 -7.21
N SER A 22 23.14 49.07 -7.60
CA SER A 22 22.12 49.43 -6.65
C SER A 22 21.89 48.18 -5.79
N TYR A 23 22.55 48.15 -4.63
CA TYR A 23 22.18 47.30 -3.51
C TYR A 23 20.81 47.79 -3.05
N ALA A 24 19.78 47.37 -3.78
CA ALA A 24 18.41 47.47 -3.31
C ALA A 24 18.29 46.57 -2.08
N ASP A 25 17.71 47.14 -1.04
CA ASP A 25 17.53 46.64 0.31
C ASP A 25 16.47 45.52 0.37
N ASP A 26 16.61 44.47 -0.45
CA ASP A 26 15.69 43.31 -0.51
C ASP A 26 16.01 42.22 0.54
N LYS A 27 16.88 42.54 1.51
CA LYS A 27 17.40 41.59 2.50
C LYS A 27 16.42 41.12 3.60
N PRO A 28 15.30 41.78 3.95
CA PRO A 28 14.42 41.28 5.01
C PRO A 28 13.42 40.19 4.57
N ALA A 29 13.01 40.15 3.29
CA ALA A 29 11.95 39.24 2.84
C ALA A 29 12.41 37.77 2.72
N GLN A 30 13.63 37.53 2.25
CA GLN A 30 14.16 36.16 2.11
C GLN A 30 14.47 35.50 3.46
N ALA A 31 14.88 36.29 4.47
CA ALA A 31 15.14 35.77 5.81
C ALA A 31 13.86 35.22 6.46
N THR A 32 12.72 35.89 6.26
CA THR A 32 11.43 35.41 6.79
C THR A 32 10.95 34.14 6.12
N GLN A 33 11.24 33.96 4.83
CA GLN A 33 10.82 32.78 4.09
C GLN A 33 11.61 31.54 4.50
N GLN A 34 12.93 31.67 4.68
CA GLN A 34 13.76 30.55 5.14
C GLN A 34 13.35 30.08 6.55
N GLN A 35 13.00 31.02 7.43
CA GLN A 35 12.50 30.70 8.77
C GLN A 35 11.18 29.93 8.73
N GLN A 36 10.27 30.30 7.82
CA GLN A 36 9.00 29.57 7.62
C GLN A 36 9.24 28.16 7.09
N ILE A 37 10.18 27.99 6.15
CA ILE A 37 10.57 26.67 5.62
C ILE A 37 11.10 25.79 6.74
N ASP A 38 12.01 26.31 7.57
CA ASP A 38 12.57 25.56 8.69
C ASP A 38 11.48 25.15 9.70
N GLU A 39 10.50 26.01 9.94
CA GLU A 39 9.34 25.69 10.79
C GLU A 39 8.47 24.57 10.18
N TRP A 40 8.18 24.61 8.87
CA TRP A 40 7.43 23.55 8.20
C TRP A 40 8.19 22.23 8.22
N VAL A 41 9.52 22.25 8.07
CA VAL A 41 10.36 21.04 8.17
C VAL A 41 10.27 20.43 9.57
N LEU A 42 10.26 21.24 10.63
CA LEU A 42 10.03 20.76 11.99
C LEU A 42 8.62 20.14 12.15
N GLN A 43 7.61 20.75 11.53
CA GLN A 43 6.23 20.26 11.58
C GLN A 43 6.01 18.94 10.83
N LEU A 44 6.92 18.51 9.93
CA LEU A 44 6.84 17.19 9.29
C LEU A 44 6.90 16.03 10.30
N GLY A 45 7.59 16.23 11.43
CA GLY A 45 7.69 15.26 12.52
C GLY A 45 6.60 15.38 13.58
N HIS A 46 5.57 16.21 13.38
CA HIS A 46 4.56 16.49 14.40
C HIS A 46 3.61 15.30 14.62
N GLU A 47 3.13 15.09 15.85
CA GLU A 47 2.24 13.96 16.20
C GLU A 47 0.88 14.04 15.50
N ARG A 48 0.37 15.27 15.32
CA ARG A 48 -0.91 15.52 14.65
C ARG A 48 -0.75 15.41 13.13
N LEU A 49 -1.46 14.46 12.53
CA LEU A 49 -1.46 14.23 11.08
C LEU A 49 -1.84 15.49 10.28
N THR A 50 -2.80 16.28 10.76
CA THR A 50 -3.25 17.50 10.06
C THR A 50 -2.14 18.53 9.88
N GLU A 51 -1.30 18.71 10.90
CA GLU A 51 -0.16 19.65 10.83
C GLU A 51 0.90 19.15 9.85
N ARG A 52 1.19 17.83 9.86
CA ARG A 52 2.12 17.22 8.91
C ARG A 52 1.69 17.43 7.46
N ILE A 53 0.42 17.16 7.15
CA ILE A 53 -0.13 17.33 5.79
C ILE A 53 -0.08 18.80 5.37
N LYS A 54 -0.35 19.73 6.29
CA LYS A 54 -0.28 21.16 6.02
C LYS A 54 1.15 21.58 5.70
N ALA A 55 2.12 21.21 6.54
CA ALA A 55 3.53 21.52 6.34
C ALA A 55 4.07 20.94 5.03
N GLU A 56 3.73 19.68 4.72
CA GLU A 56 4.07 19.03 3.45
C GLU A 56 3.58 19.84 2.24
N LYS A 57 2.32 20.29 2.23
CA LYS A 57 1.78 21.11 1.14
C LYS A 57 2.51 22.44 0.98
N GLN A 58 2.88 23.09 2.10
CA GLN A 58 3.63 24.34 2.07
C GLN A 58 5.05 24.15 1.52
N LEU A 59 5.73 23.08 1.93
CA LEU A 59 7.07 22.73 1.43
C LEU A 59 7.06 22.40 -0.06
N ILE A 60 6.04 21.68 -0.55
CA ILE A 60 5.88 21.41 -1.98
C ILE A 60 5.65 22.71 -2.76
N THR A 61 4.88 23.64 -2.17
CA THR A 61 4.58 24.95 -2.78
C THR A 61 5.82 25.87 -2.82
N ALA A 62 6.67 25.80 -1.80
CA ALA A 62 7.95 26.52 -1.75
C ALA A 62 8.95 26.00 -2.80
N GLY A 63 8.81 24.75 -3.25
CA GLY A 63 9.58 24.19 -4.36
C GLY A 63 11.08 24.17 -4.08
N LYS A 64 11.88 24.71 -5.00
CA LYS A 64 13.35 24.74 -4.96
C LYS A 64 13.94 25.28 -3.66
N GLU A 65 13.32 26.30 -3.07
CA GLU A 65 13.83 26.97 -1.87
C GLU A 65 13.77 26.07 -0.62
N ALA A 66 12.87 25.09 -0.60
CA ALA A 66 12.74 24.14 0.50
C ALA A 66 13.79 23.01 0.47
N ILE A 67 14.42 22.76 -0.69
CA ILE A 67 15.29 21.60 -0.92
C ILE A 67 16.49 21.56 0.06
N PRO A 68 17.23 22.66 0.31
CA PRO A 68 18.36 22.63 1.24
C PRO A 68 17.94 22.27 2.68
N ALA A 69 16.80 22.79 3.14
CA ALA A 69 16.27 22.51 4.47
C ALA A 69 15.80 21.05 4.60
N LEU A 70 15.13 20.53 3.57
CA LEU A 70 14.71 19.13 3.50
C LEU A 70 15.92 18.17 3.46
N ALA A 71 16.97 18.49 2.71
CA ALA A 71 18.20 17.71 2.67
C ALA A 71 18.87 17.61 4.04
N LYS A 72 18.97 18.75 4.74
CA LYS A 72 19.50 18.81 6.11
C LYS A 72 18.68 17.95 7.06
N ALA A 73 17.35 18.04 6.99
CA ALA A 73 16.45 17.25 7.81
C ALA A 73 16.48 15.75 7.50
N ALA A 74 16.70 15.36 6.24
CA ALA A 74 16.88 13.97 5.85
C ALA A 74 18.17 13.33 6.41
N LEU A 75 19.19 14.13 6.75
CA LEU A 75 20.46 13.66 7.32
C LEU A 75 20.48 13.68 8.86
N ALA A 76 19.80 14.64 9.48
CA ALA A 76 19.92 14.93 10.91
C ALA A 76 18.60 14.88 11.70
N GLY A 77 17.47 14.66 11.03
CA GLY A 77 16.14 14.64 11.64
C GLY A 77 15.88 13.41 12.50
N ASN A 78 14.71 13.38 13.14
CA ASN A 78 14.18 12.15 13.74
C ASN A 78 13.69 11.21 12.60
N ARG A 79 13.41 9.94 12.93
CA ARG A 79 13.00 8.94 11.93
C ARG A 79 11.82 9.40 11.05
N ASP A 80 10.81 10.01 11.66
CA ASP A 80 9.59 10.43 10.96
C ASP A 80 9.85 11.63 10.05
N THR A 81 10.62 12.62 10.53
CA THR A 81 11.07 13.77 9.73
C THR A 81 11.96 13.30 8.58
N ILE A 82 12.91 12.38 8.80
CA ILE A 82 13.76 11.83 7.73
C ILE A 82 12.89 11.20 6.64
N GLU A 83 11.97 10.31 7.03
CA GLU A 83 11.05 9.65 6.10
C GLU A 83 10.23 10.66 5.30
N LYS A 84 9.60 11.63 5.99
CA LYS A 84 8.74 12.62 5.33
C LYS A 84 9.53 13.61 4.49
N SER A 85 10.75 14.00 4.88
CA SER A 85 11.60 14.86 4.06
C SER A 85 12.00 14.19 2.75
N ILE A 86 12.33 12.89 2.77
CA ILE A 86 12.62 12.13 1.55
C ILE A 86 11.36 11.98 0.68
N ASP A 87 10.19 11.72 1.27
CA ASP A 87 8.91 11.67 0.54
C ASP A 87 8.61 12.98 -0.19
N VAL A 88 8.81 14.14 0.48
CA VAL A 88 8.60 15.46 -0.12
C VAL A 88 9.60 15.73 -1.23
N LEU A 89 10.88 15.40 -1.04
CA LEU A 89 11.89 15.49 -2.10
C LEU A 89 11.52 14.63 -3.31
N GLY A 90 10.98 13.43 -3.09
CA GLY A 90 10.46 12.56 -4.15
C GLY A 90 9.33 13.23 -4.95
N LYS A 91 8.40 13.91 -4.27
CA LYS A 91 7.32 14.68 -4.93
C LYS A 91 7.86 15.89 -5.70
N LEU A 92 8.83 16.61 -5.15
CA LEU A 92 9.48 17.73 -5.83
C LEU A 92 10.25 17.27 -7.08
N ALA A 93 10.88 16.10 -7.03
CA ALA A 93 11.54 15.45 -8.16
C ALA A 93 10.57 14.96 -9.26
N GLN A 94 9.25 15.07 -9.04
CA GLN A 94 8.18 14.81 -10.01
C GLN A 94 7.41 16.09 -10.37
N SER A 95 7.85 17.25 -9.89
CA SER A 95 7.17 18.52 -10.19
C SER A 95 7.31 18.91 -11.67
N LYS A 96 6.38 19.73 -12.15
CA LYS A 96 6.39 20.27 -13.53
C LYS A 96 7.47 21.35 -13.74
N ASP A 97 7.97 21.93 -12.65
CA ASP A 97 9.03 22.92 -12.70
C ASP A 97 10.37 22.19 -12.83
N GLU A 98 10.99 22.30 -14.01
CA GLU A 98 12.22 21.56 -14.31
C GLU A 98 13.39 21.97 -13.39
N GLU A 99 13.43 23.22 -12.90
CA GLU A 99 14.48 23.63 -11.96
C GLU A 99 14.33 22.95 -10.59
N THR A 100 13.13 22.96 -10.02
CA THR A 100 12.83 22.29 -8.75
C THR A 100 13.02 20.77 -8.88
N LYS A 101 12.57 20.18 -9.98
CA LYS A 101 12.68 18.76 -10.29
C LYS A 101 14.14 18.30 -10.33
N GLU A 102 14.99 19.01 -11.09
CA GLU A 102 16.39 18.64 -11.23
C GLU A 102 17.15 18.82 -9.91
N ALA A 103 16.93 19.93 -9.20
CA ALA A 103 17.52 20.16 -7.89
C ALA A 103 17.15 19.08 -6.87
N ALA A 104 15.89 18.63 -6.87
CA ALA A 104 15.41 17.57 -5.98
C ALA A 104 16.03 16.20 -6.36
N ARG A 105 16.16 15.90 -7.66
CA ARG A 105 16.82 14.68 -8.14
C ARG A 105 18.30 14.61 -7.75
N ILE A 106 19.05 15.69 -7.95
CA ILE A 106 20.46 15.79 -7.54
C ILE A 106 20.58 15.57 -6.03
N THR A 107 19.70 16.21 -5.25
CA THR A 107 19.70 16.07 -3.79
C THR A 107 19.41 14.63 -3.36
N LEU A 108 18.41 13.97 -3.96
CA LEU A 108 18.12 12.57 -3.69
C LEU A 108 19.28 11.65 -4.09
N GLN A 109 19.99 11.95 -5.19
CA GLN A 109 21.19 11.22 -5.58
C GLN A 109 22.29 11.34 -4.53
N MET A 110 22.56 12.56 -4.05
CA MET A 110 23.53 12.75 -2.96
C MET A 110 23.13 12.01 -1.68
N LEU A 111 21.85 12.04 -1.30
CA LEU A 111 21.35 11.31 -0.12
C LEU A 111 21.47 9.79 -0.30
N SER A 112 21.30 9.28 -1.53
CA SER A 112 21.43 7.86 -1.88
C SER A 112 22.84 7.30 -1.68
N GLU A 113 23.84 8.18 -1.62
CA GLU A 113 25.25 7.89 -1.40
C GLU A 113 25.70 8.21 0.03
N SER A 114 24.78 8.62 0.92
CA SER A 114 25.11 8.97 2.30
C SER A 114 25.54 7.77 3.15
N ASP A 115 26.33 8.03 4.19
CA ASP A 115 26.81 7.00 5.14
C ASP A 115 25.68 6.41 6.01
N GLN A 116 24.50 7.02 6.03
CA GLN A 116 23.33 6.53 6.79
C GLN A 116 22.54 5.53 5.94
N PRO A 117 22.57 4.22 6.24
CA PRO A 117 21.99 3.20 5.36
C PRO A 117 20.49 3.38 5.12
N SER A 118 19.74 3.79 6.16
CA SER A 118 18.29 4.02 6.08
C SER A 118 17.93 5.19 5.16
N THR A 119 18.71 6.26 5.19
CA THR A 119 18.51 7.46 4.35
C THR A 119 18.89 7.14 2.91
N ALA A 120 20.03 6.47 2.73
CA ALA A 120 20.51 6.03 1.42
C ALA A 120 19.53 5.11 0.70
N GLU A 121 19.02 4.08 1.36
CA GLU A 121 18.07 3.13 0.77
C GLU A 121 16.74 3.80 0.37
N ARG A 122 16.17 4.63 1.25
CA ARG A 122 14.93 5.36 0.96
C ARG A 122 15.10 6.36 -0.19
N ALA A 123 16.23 7.06 -0.24
CA ALA A 123 16.54 7.97 -1.34
C ALA A 123 16.66 7.20 -2.68
N LYS A 124 17.25 6.00 -2.68
CA LYS A 124 17.26 5.12 -3.88
C LYS A 124 15.85 4.73 -4.31
N ILE A 125 14.98 4.38 -3.37
CA ILE A 125 13.57 4.06 -3.66
C ILE A 125 12.88 5.29 -4.27
N ALA A 126 13.06 6.47 -3.69
CA ALA A 126 12.48 7.71 -4.20
C ALA A 126 12.98 8.06 -5.63
N LEU A 127 14.27 7.88 -5.93
CA LEU A 127 14.83 8.06 -7.28
C LEU A 127 14.28 7.05 -8.29
N ASN A 128 14.13 5.80 -7.86
CA ASN A 128 13.62 4.70 -8.69
C ASN A 128 12.11 4.70 -8.80
N THR A 129 11.40 5.51 -8.00
CA THR A 129 9.99 5.85 -8.21
C THR A 129 9.86 6.82 -9.39
N LYS A 130 10.65 6.57 -10.46
CA LYS A 130 10.35 7.06 -11.79
C LYS A 130 8.92 6.66 -12.05
N GLU A 131 8.06 7.66 -12.13
CA GLU A 131 7.03 7.65 -13.13
C GLU A 131 6.21 6.35 -13.11
N ALA A 132 5.35 6.23 -12.10
CA ALA A 132 4.00 5.79 -12.44
C ALA A 132 3.27 6.85 -13.31
N ASP A 133 3.99 7.81 -13.94
CA ASP A 133 3.57 8.58 -15.09
C ASP A 133 3.26 7.59 -16.21
N GLY A 134 2.01 7.15 -16.24
CA GLY A 134 1.56 6.20 -17.24
C GLY A 134 0.95 4.91 -16.72
N ILE A 135 0.74 4.73 -15.41
CA ILE A 135 -0.56 4.16 -15.07
C ILE A 135 -1.55 5.26 -15.38
N LYS A 136 -1.88 5.42 -16.68
CA LYS A 136 -3.11 6.11 -17.07
C LYS A 136 -4.17 5.49 -16.15
N PRO A 137 -4.91 6.27 -15.33
CA PRO A 137 -6.04 5.72 -14.61
C PRO A 137 -6.81 4.92 -15.65
N PHE A 138 -6.97 3.62 -15.39
CA PHE A 138 -7.45 2.65 -16.39
C PHE A 138 -8.58 3.31 -17.18
N GLU A 139 -8.46 3.38 -18.50
CA GLU A 139 -9.31 4.23 -19.34
C GLU A 139 -10.79 3.87 -19.08
N GLY A 140 -11.48 4.71 -18.30
CA GLY A 140 -12.78 4.37 -17.71
C GLY A 140 -12.92 4.60 -16.21
N TRP A 141 -11.83 4.84 -15.45
CA TRP A 141 -11.90 5.08 -13.99
C TRP A 141 -12.89 6.20 -13.63
N ASP A 142 -12.98 7.25 -14.45
CA ASP A 142 -13.93 8.36 -14.28
C ASP A 142 -15.27 8.16 -15.00
N LYS A 143 -15.49 7.00 -15.65
CA LYS A 143 -16.79 6.68 -16.25
C LYS A 143 -17.74 6.20 -15.15
N PRO A 144 -18.94 6.79 -15.04
CA PRO A 144 -19.98 6.25 -14.16
C PRO A 144 -20.27 4.79 -14.56
N GLY A 145 -20.00 3.86 -13.64
CA GLY A 145 -20.13 2.41 -13.87
C GLY A 145 -18.84 1.61 -13.72
N ASN A 146 -17.67 2.25 -13.58
CA ASN A 146 -16.42 1.52 -13.34
C ASN A 146 -16.30 1.03 -11.89
N GLN A 147 -16.30 -0.29 -11.73
CA GLN A 147 -16.39 -1.01 -10.45
C GLN A 147 -15.13 -0.88 -9.56
N PHE A 148 -14.04 -0.31 -10.08
CA PHE A 148 -12.74 -0.19 -9.40
C PHE A 148 -12.43 1.20 -8.86
N ALA A 149 -13.15 2.24 -9.33
CA ALA A 149 -12.93 3.62 -8.90
C ALA A 149 -13.64 3.88 -7.56
N GLY A 150 -12.88 3.76 -6.47
CA GLY A 150 -13.35 3.89 -5.09
C GLY A 150 -14.15 5.16 -4.78
N GLY A 151 -15.47 5.06 -4.95
CA GLY A 151 -16.43 6.10 -4.57
C GLY A 151 -17.89 5.64 -4.63
N GLY A 152 -18.19 4.56 -5.36
CA GLY A 152 -19.44 3.84 -5.24
C GLY A 152 -19.17 2.43 -4.78
N GLN A 153 -19.14 2.20 -3.46
CA GLN A 153 -19.55 0.89 -2.96
C GLN A 153 -20.97 0.69 -3.50
N MET A 154 -21.12 -0.03 -4.61
CA MET A 154 -22.27 -0.92 -4.70
C MET A 154 -22.09 -1.80 -3.48
N SER A 155 -22.84 -1.50 -2.42
CA SER A 155 -22.86 -2.23 -1.17
C SER A 155 -23.43 -3.62 -1.48
N ARG A 156 -22.63 -4.43 -2.18
CA ARG A 156 -22.92 -5.81 -2.50
C ARG A 156 -22.74 -6.57 -1.20
N SER A 157 -23.84 -6.74 -0.48
CA SER A 157 -23.87 -7.53 0.73
C SER A 157 -24.26 -8.95 0.36
N VAL A 158 -23.36 -9.90 0.61
CA VAL A 158 -23.61 -11.32 0.38
C VAL A 158 -23.71 -12.02 1.73
N SER A 159 -24.84 -12.65 1.99
CA SER A 159 -25.08 -13.45 3.19
C SER A 159 -25.41 -14.88 2.80
N VAL A 160 -24.52 -15.81 3.14
CA VAL A 160 -24.74 -17.25 2.96
C VAL A 160 -25.08 -17.85 4.33
N SER A 161 -26.21 -18.54 4.42
CA SER A 161 -26.65 -19.25 5.62
C SER A 161 -27.06 -20.68 5.26
N SER A 162 -26.86 -21.60 6.20
CA SER A 162 -27.30 -22.99 6.05
C SER A 162 -28.01 -23.42 7.32
N ILE A 163 -29.31 -23.73 7.23
CA ILE A 163 -30.15 -24.11 8.36
C ILE A 163 -30.96 -25.34 7.95
N ASN A 164 -30.85 -26.43 8.72
CA ASN A 164 -31.58 -27.68 8.48
C ASN A 164 -31.41 -28.26 7.05
N GLY A 165 -30.21 -28.13 6.48
CA GLY A 165 -29.92 -28.63 5.13
C GLY A 165 -30.49 -27.78 3.99
N VAL A 166 -31.05 -26.60 4.30
CA VAL A 166 -31.43 -25.58 3.31
C VAL A 166 -30.33 -24.51 3.29
N ARG A 167 -29.66 -24.35 2.15
CA ARG A 167 -28.67 -23.27 1.95
C ARG A 167 -29.39 -22.06 1.37
N THR A 168 -29.28 -20.91 2.02
CA THR A 168 -29.85 -19.64 1.57
C THR A 168 -28.72 -18.65 1.29
N ILE A 169 -28.65 -18.15 0.06
CA ILE A 169 -27.73 -17.10 -0.38
C ILE A 169 -28.57 -15.86 -0.63
N ASN A 170 -28.29 -14.78 0.10
CA ASN A 170 -28.93 -13.49 -0.10
C ASN A 170 -27.88 -12.50 -0.61
N VAL A 171 -28.10 -11.95 -1.80
CA VAL A 171 -27.24 -10.97 -2.47
C VAL A 171 -28.02 -9.68 -2.60
N LYS A 172 -27.57 -8.61 -1.94
CA LYS A 172 -28.13 -7.27 -2.06
C LYS A 172 -27.21 -6.40 -2.88
N GLU A 173 -27.69 -5.89 -4.01
CA GLU A 173 -26.96 -5.03 -4.95
C GLU A 173 -27.76 -3.75 -5.20
N GLY A 174 -27.50 -2.71 -4.39
CA GLY A 174 -28.27 -1.48 -4.45
C GLY A 174 -29.76 -1.74 -4.12
N PRO A 175 -30.72 -1.45 -5.03
CA PRO A 175 -32.13 -1.72 -4.80
C PRO A 175 -32.53 -3.18 -5.06
N LEU A 176 -31.67 -3.99 -5.69
CA LEU A 176 -31.97 -5.37 -6.07
C LEU A 176 -31.56 -6.32 -4.93
N GLU A 177 -32.45 -7.24 -4.58
CA GLU A 177 -32.21 -8.31 -3.61
C GLU A 177 -32.53 -9.66 -4.26
N THR A 178 -31.50 -10.50 -4.37
CA THR A 178 -31.60 -11.85 -4.94
C THR A 178 -31.43 -12.88 -3.84
N THR A 179 -32.46 -13.68 -3.60
CA THR A 179 -32.45 -14.80 -2.67
C THR A 179 -32.45 -16.12 -3.43
N LEU A 180 -31.42 -16.93 -3.20
CA LEU A 180 -31.31 -18.30 -3.71
C LEU A 180 -31.44 -19.26 -2.54
N GLN A 181 -32.37 -20.20 -2.63
CA GLN A 181 -32.55 -21.27 -1.64
C GLN A 181 -32.35 -22.62 -2.31
N GLU A 182 -31.35 -23.37 -1.85
CA GLU A 182 -31.14 -24.75 -2.21
C GLU A 182 -31.88 -25.64 -1.22
N LEU A 183 -32.91 -26.35 -1.71
CA LEU A 183 -33.74 -27.25 -0.94
C LEU A 183 -33.15 -28.67 -0.93
N PRO A 184 -33.46 -29.48 0.11
CA PRO A 184 -33.15 -30.90 0.11
C PRO A 184 -33.66 -31.59 -1.17
N GLY A 185 -32.75 -32.31 -1.85
CA GLY A 185 -33.03 -32.91 -3.16
C GLY A 185 -32.61 -32.08 -4.36
N GLY A 186 -31.80 -31.02 -4.17
CA GLY A 186 -31.12 -30.29 -5.25
C GLY A 186 -31.99 -29.30 -6.02
N LYS A 187 -33.21 -29.04 -5.54
CA LYS A 187 -34.10 -28.02 -6.13
C LYS A 187 -33.66 -26.64 -5.69
N ILE A 188 -33.61 -25.69 -6.61
CA ILE A 188 -33.18 -24.32 -6.34
C ILE A 188 -34.36 -23.39 -6.52
N ARG A 189 -34.65 -22.57 -5.51
CA ARG A 189 -35.64 -21.50 -5.57
C ARG A 189 -34.92 -20.16 -5.65
N ALA A 190 -35.09 -19.45 -6.76
CA ALA A 190 -34.54 -18.12 -6.95
C ALA A 190 -35.67 -17.09 -6.87
N LYS A 191 -35.46 -16.06 -6.05
CA LYS A 191 -36.37 -14.93 -5.88
C LYS A 191 -35.58 -13.64 -6.05
N ILE A 192 -35.93 -12.85 -7.06
CA ILE A 192 -35.36 -11.52 -7.30
C ILE A 192 -36.42 -10.48 -6.95
N THR A 193 -36.06 -9.57 -6.05
CA THR A 193 -36.90 -8.46 -5.56
C THR A 193 -36.19 -7.12 -5.78
N GLY A 194 -36.94 -6.03 -5.96
CA GLY A 194 -36.38 -4.68 -6.15
C GLY A 194 -36.27 -4.17 -7.59
N GLY A 195 -36.60 -5.01 -8.58
CA GLY A 195 -36.84 -4.58 -9.97
C GLY A 195 -38.31 -4.20 -10.21
N GLU A 196 -38.67 -3.79 -11.44
CA GLU A 196 -40.05 -3.41 -11.79
C GLU A 196 -41.10 -4.49 -11.48
N LYS A 197 -40.70 -5.76 -11.47
CA LYS A 197 -41.54 -6.91 -11.08
C LYS A 197 -40.73 -7.95 -10.32
N PRO A 198 -41.22 -8.44 -9.16
CA PRO A 198 -40.59 -9.56 -8.48
C PRO A 198 -40.72 -10.83 -9.33
N VAL A 199 -39.61 -11.53 -9.52
CA VAL A 199 -39.56 -12.78 -10.29
C VAL A 199 -39.19 -13.91 -9.32
N GLU A 200 -40.06 -14.91 -9.20
CA GLU A 200 -39.82 -16.12 -8.42
C GLU A 200 -39.91 -17.34 -9.33
N LEU A 201 -38.89 -18.19 -9.28
CA LEU A 201 -38.83 -19.43 -10.05
C LEU A 201 -38.24 -20.54 -9.21
N VAL A 202 -38.71 -21.74 -9.52
CA VAL A 202 -38.18 -22.99 -9.01
C VAL A 202 -37.51 -23.71 -10.16
N ALA A 203 -36.21 -23.93 -10.03
CA ALA A 203 -35.40 -24.74 -10.93
C ALA A 203 -35.17 -26.12 -10.30
N LYS A 204 -35.17 -27.16 -11.14
CA LYS A 204 -34.93 -28.53 -10.67
C LYS A 204 -33.45 -28.79 -10.34
N ASN A 205 -32.55 -28.05 -10.97
CA ASN A 205 -31.09 -28.14 -10.81
C ASN A 205 -30.44 -26.84 -11.36
N ALA A 206 -29.12 -26.71 -11.23
CA ALA A 206 -28.37 -25.55 -11.72
C ALA A 206 -28.51 -25.31 -13.24
N ALA A 207 -28.56 -26.37 -14.06
CA ALA A 207 -28.72 -26.25 -15.51
C ALA A 207 -30.10 -25.67 -15.90
N ASP A 208 -31.16 -26.05 -15.18
CA ASP A 208 -32.51 -25.49 -15.35
C ASP A 208 -32.59 -24.04 -14.84
N LEU A 209 -31.76 -23.67 -13.86
CA LEU A 209 -31.65 -22.28 -13.39
C LEU A 209 -30.98 -21.40 -14.45
N GLU A 210 -29.90 -21.88 -15.08
CA GLU A 210 -29.17 -21.16 -16.14
C GLU A 210 -30.05 -20.85 -17.35
N GLN A 211 -30.89 -21.80 -17.77
CA GLN A 211 -31.82 -21.60 -18.89
C GLN A 211 -32.93 -20.58 -18.59
N LYS A 212 -33.38 -20.50 -17.33
CA LYS A 212 -34.51 -19.65 -16.94
C LYS A 212 -34.06 -18.26 -16.47
N LEU A 213 -32.95 -18.18 -15.74
CA LEU A 213 -32.35 -16.96 -15.21
C LEU A 213 -30.82 -17.11 -15.18
N PRO A 214 -30.12 -16.73 -16.26
CA PRO A 214 -28.66 -16.81 -16.31
C PRO A 214 -27.98 -15.97 -15.22
N GLU A 215 -28.58 -14.85 -14.82
CA GLU A 215 -28.06 -13.98 -13.75
C GLU A 215 -28.11 -14.66 -12.36
N ALA A 216 -29.20 -15.35 -12.05
CA ALA A 216 -29.33 -16.12 -10.81
C ALA A 216 -28.42 -17.35 -10.79
N ALA A 217 -28.18 -17.97 -11.95
CA ALA A 217 -27.27 -19.09 -12.11
C ALA A 217 -25.81 -18.68 -11.88
N ALA A 218 -25.36 -17.52 -12.38
CA ALA A 218 -24.02 -17.00 -12.14
C ALA A 218 -23.77 -16.75 -10.63
N LEU A 219 -24.75 -16.16 -9.93
CA LEU A 219 -24.66 -15.98 -8.48
C LEU A 219 -24.68 -17.33 -7.73
N TYR A 220 -25.49 -18.28 -8.18
CA TYR A 220 -25.51 -19.62 -7.62
C TYR A 220 -24.15 -20.32 -7.81
N GLU A 221 -23.55 -20.24 -8.99
CA GLU A 221 -22.23 -20.81 -9.23
C GLU A 221 -21.17 -20.13 -8.35
N GLN A 222 -21.18 -18.80 -8.25
CA GLN A 222 -20.19 -18.06 -7.47
C GLN A 222 -20.22 -18.39 -5.96
N TYR A 223 -21.40 -18.63 -5.38
CA TYR A 223 -21.55 -18.75 -3.92
C TYR A 223 -22.06 -20.12 -3.44
N ALA A 224 -22.68 -20.91 -4.31
CA ALA A 224 -23.23 -22.23 -4.00
C ALA A 224 -22.34 -23.40 -4.44
N SER A 225 -21.33 -23.18 -5.31
CA SER A 225 -20.28 -24.17 -5.58
C SER A 225 -19.39 -24.32 -4.34
N GLY A 226 -19.94 -24.95 -3.31
CA GLY A 226 -19.27 -25.28 -2.06
C GLY A 226 -18.26 -26.40 -2.22
N ASP A 227 -17.52 -26.43 -3.33
CA ASP A 227 -16.26 -27.15 -3.37
C ASP A 227 -15.30 -26.32 -2.54
N GLN A 228 -14.83 -26.89 -1.44
CA GLN A 228 -13.67 -26.37 -0.71
C GLN A 228 -12.40 -26.58 -1.55
N GLY A 229 -12.41 -26.10 -2.80
CA GLY A 229 -11.21 -25.92 -3.60
C GLY A 229 -10.27 -24.95 -2.88
N PRO A 230 -8.95 -25.14 -3.02
CA PRO A 230 -7.95 -24.49 -2.18
C PRO A 230 -8.21 -22.99 -2.18
N ALA A 231 -8.16 -22.37 -1.00
CA ALA A 231 -8.17 -20.94 -0.80
C ALA A 231 -7.72 -20.22 -2.07
N MET A 232 -8.68 -19.72 -2.84
CA MET A 232 -8.41 -18.78 -3.92
C MET A 232 -7.84 -17.56 -3.21
N LEU A 233 -6.52 -17.60 -3.03
CA LEU A 233 -5.65 -16.46 -2.91
C LEU A 233 -6.03 -15.53 -4.06
N PHE A 234 -6.96 -14.61 -3.79
CA PHE A 234 -6.95 -13.34 -4.48
C PHE A 234 -5.59 -12.71 -4.15
N PRO A 235 -4.69 -12.52 -5.13
CA PRO A 235 -3.48 -11.76 -4.89
C PRO A 235 -3.94 -10.30 -4.73
N GLY A 236 -4.11 -9.85 -3.49
CA GLY A 236 -4.37 -8.44 -3.18
C GLY A 236 -5.46 -8.12 -2.16
N PHE A 237 -6.23 -9.09 -1.64
CA PHE A 237 -7.17 -8.84 -0.54
C PHE A 237 -6.64 -9.43 0.76
N GLY A 238 -5.85 -8.62 1.48
CA GLY A 238 -5.52 -8.89 2.87
C GLY A 238 -6.77 -8.86 3.74
N SER A 239 -7.01 -9.96 4.46
CA SER A 239 -7.64 -10.00 5.79
C SER A 239 -8.67 -8.90 6.10
N GLY A 240 -9.81 -8.92 5.41
CA GLY A 240 -10.99 -8.13 5.73
C GLY A 240 -12.04 -9.00 6.42
N ASN A 241 -12.23 -8.75 7.71
CA ASN A 241 -13.22 -9.36 8.60
C ASN A 241 -14.62 -9.48 7.97
N VAL A 242 -15.13 -10.70 7.78
CA VAL A 242 -16.57 -10.95 7.59
C VAL A 242 -17.24 -10.89 8.96
N GLY A 243 -17.78 -9.72 9.30
CA GLY A 243 -18.46 -9.47 10.57
C GLY A 243 -19.83 -10.14 10.64
N VAL A 244 -19.91 -11.27 11.35
CA VAL A 244 -21.17 -11.74 11.96
C VAL A 244 -21.32 -11.02 13.29
N GLY A 245 -22.44 -10.32 13.45
CA GLY A 245 -22.74 -9.46 14.58
C GLY A 245 -22.71 -10.18 15.93
N GLY A 246 -22.00 -9.57 16.88
CA GLY A 246 -21.95 -9.94 18.28
C GLY A 246 -20.86 -9.13 18.97
N GLN A 247 -21.26 -8.09 19.70
CA GLN A 247 -20.36 -7.31 20.55
C GLN A 247 -19.59 -8.25 21.49
N GLN A 248 -18.25 -8.16 21.47
CA GLN A 248 -17.44 -8.03 22.68
C GLN A 248 -15.98 -7.78 22.31
N ALA A 249 -15.36 -6.89 23.09
CA ALA A 249 -14.02 -6.38 22.92
C ALA A 249 -12.99 -7.52 22.84
N PHE A 250 -12.22 -7.57 21.76
CA PHE A 250 -11.00 -8.37 21.70
C PHE A 250 -9.80 -7.45 21.96
N SER A 251 -9.42 -7.38 23.23
CA SER A 251 -8.01 -7.35 23.61
C SER A 251 -7.37 -8.63 23.07
N SER A 252 -6.26 -8.49 22.35
CA SER A 252 -5.45 -9.59 21.84
C SER A 252 -4.76 -10.34 22.99
N THR A 253 -5.52 -11.19 23.67
CA THR A 253 -5.00 -12.30 24.47
C THR A 253 -5.58 -13.57 23.88
N PHE A 254 -4.73 -14.33 23.20
CA PHE A 254 -5.07 -15.59 22.58
C PHE A 254 -5.20 -16.64 23.70
N SER A 255 -6.40 -16.76 24.28
CA SER A 255 -6.75 -17.85 25.20
C SER A 255 -7.62 -18.86 24.47
N ILE A 256 -6.99 -19.93 23.98
CA ILE A 256 -7.66 -21.17 23.58
C ILE A 256 -8.23 -21.80 24.84
N GLN A 257 -9.53 -21.62 25.06
CA GLN A 257 -10.31 -22.34 26.06
C GLN A 257 -10.90 -23.58 25.38
N GLY A 258 -10.12 -24.66 25.35
CA GLY A 258 -10.57 -26.00 24.99
C GLY A 258 -10.13 -26.95 26.09
N GLY A 259 -11.11 -27.50 26.82
CA GLY A 259 -10.87 -28.46 27.90
C GLY A 259 -10.20 -29.73 27.40
N GLY A 260 -9.17 -30.16 28.14
CA GLY A 260 -8.36 -31.33 27.84
C GLY A 260 -6.90 -30.98 28.06
N THR A 261 -6.34 -31.35 29.21
CA THR A 261 -4.96 -31.04 29.66
C THR A 261 -3.86 -31.74 28.86
N ASP A 262 -4.18 -32.30 27.69
CA ASP A 262 -3.28 -33.15 26.90
C ASP A 262 -2.80 -32.45 25.60
N GLY A 263 -3.33 -31.25 25.27
CA GLY A 263 -3.07 -30.54 24.01
C GLY A 263 -1.71 -29.80 23.91
N ALA A 264 -0.87 -29.82 24.95
CA ALA A 264 0.45 -29.19 24.89
C ALA A 264 1.41 -29.97 23.98
N THR A 265 1.26 -31.29 23.90
CA THR A 265 2.14 -32.17 23.10
C THR A 265 1.85 -32.03 21.60
N ASP A 266 0.57 -31.93 21.21
CA ASP A 266 0.15 -31.89 19.80
C ASP A 266 0.61 -30.61 19.07
N CYS A 267 0.60 -29.47 19.75
CA CYS A 267 1.09 -28.21 19.18
C CYS A 267 2.61 -28.23 18.96
N GLN A 268 3.37 -28.86 19.86
CA GLN A 268 4.83 -28.96 19.73
C GLN A 268 5.21 -29.89 18.56
N ASP A 269 4.50 -31.00 18.40
CA ASP A 269 4.78 -31.95 17.32
C ASP A 269 4.41 -31.39 15.94
N MET A 270 3.35 -30.58 15.86
CA MET A 270 3.02 -29.86 14.62
C MET A 270 4.10 -28.83 14.23
N LEU A 271 4.61 -28.08 15.20
CA LEU A 271 5.67 -27.09 14.97
C LEU A 271 6.97 -27.76 14.53
N ARG A 272 7.31 -28.90 15.13
CA ARG A 272 8.46 -29.74 14.73
C ARG A 272 8.32 -30.23 13.30
N LYS A 273 7.13 -30.67 12.90
CA LYS A 273 6.86 -31.14 11.54
C LYS A 273 7.04 -30.01 10.52
N GLN A 274 6.54 -28.81 10.81
CA GLN A 274 6.69 -27.65 9.92
C GLN A 274 8.16 -27.20 9.78
N LEU A 275 8.94 -27.16 10.87
CA LEU A 275 10.35 -26.80 10.82
C LEU A 275 11.18 -27.84 10.04
N THR A 276 10.85 -29.12 10.17
CA THR A 276 11.52 -30.21 9.43
C THR A 276 11.23 -30.13 7.94
N GLU A 277 9.97 -29.89 7.56
CA GLU A 277 9.58 -29.71 6.15
C GLU A 277 10.22 -28.46 5.52
N LEU A 278 10.30 -27.36 6.29
CA LEU A 278 10.98 -26.14 5.87
C LEU A 278 12.49 -26.36 5.67
N LYS A 279 13.13 -27.15 6.55
CA LYS A 279 14.54 -27.55 6.39
C LYS A 279 14.77 -28.34 5.11
N ASP A 280 13.88 -29.30 4.80
CA ASP A 280 13.97 -30.10 3.59
C ASP A 280 13.80 -29.27 2.30
N ARG A 281 12.89 -28.28 2.32
CA ARG A 281 12.72 -27.34 1.20
C ARG A 281 13.93 -26.44 0.98
N MET A 282 14.77 -26.24 2.00
CA MET A 282 15.91 -25.32 1.97
C MET A 282 17.27 -26.02 1.95
N LYS A 283 17.33 -27.23 1.38
CA LYS A 283 18.56 -28.02 1.21
C LYS A 283 19.72 -27.30 0.49
N GLY A 284 19.48 -26.16 -0.17
CA GLY A 284 20.49 -25.34 -0.85
C GLY A 284 21.09 -24.17 -0.07
N ASN A 285 20.63 -23.85 1.16
CA ASN A 285 21.14 -22.72 1.94
C ASN A 285 21.73 -23.16 3.29
N PRO A 286 23.07 -23.22 3.45
CA PRO A 286 23.70 -23.73 4.67
C PRO A 286 23.47 -22.84 5.90
N VAL A 287 23.33 -21.52 5.71
CA VAL A 287 23.12 -20.57 6.82
C VAL A 287 21.72 -20.72 7.41
N MET A 288 20.70 -20.87 6.55
CA MET A 288 19.34 -21.11 7.05
C MET A 288 19.15 -22.49 7.66
N GLN A 289 19.87 -23.51 7.18
CA GLN A 289 19.86 -24.82 7.84
C GLN A 289 20.41 -24.75 9.26
N GLN A 290 21.51 -24.02 9.48
CA GLN A 290 22.06 -23.81 10.83
C GLN A 290 21.08 -23.08 11.75
N MET A 291 20.37 -22.07 11.23
CA MET A 291 19.36 -21.34 12.00
C MET A 291 18.17 -22.24 12.40
N LEU A 292 17.65 -23.03 11.45
CA LEU A 292 16.56 -23.98 11.72
C LEU A 292 16.98 -25.07 12.71
N ASP A 293 18.22 -25.55 12.60
CA ASP A 293 18.78 -26.53 13.53
C ASP A 293 18.92 -25.96 14.95
N GLN A 294 19.24 -24.67 15.08
CA GLN A 294 19.29 -24.01 16.37
C GLN A 294 17.88 -23.83 16.97
N GLN A 295 16.89 -23.46 16.16
CA GLN A 295 15.50 -23.36 16.61
C GLN A 295 14.91 -24.72 17.04
N ILE A 296 15.19 -25.79 16.30
CA ILE A 296 14.76 -27.15 16.69
C ILE A 296 15.42 -27.57 18.00
N ARG A 297 16.70 -27.25 18.20
CA ARG A 297 17.44 -27.56 19.43
C ARG A 297 16.88 -26.81 20.65
N ASP A 298 16.56 -25.54 20.50
CA ASP A 298 15.99 -24.71 21.58
C ASP A 298 14.57 -25.15 21.97
N LEU A 299 13.83 -25.78 21.05
CA LEU A 299 12.53 -26.40 21.33
C LEU A 299 12.63 -27.75 22.04
N LEU A 300 13.79 -28.41 22.01
CA LEU A 300 14.04 -29.69 22.68
C LEU A 300 14.65 -29.53 24.07
N SER A 301 15.19 -28.34 24.39
CA SER A 301 15.84 -28.07 25.68
C SER A 301 14.88 -27.57 26.76
N LYS A 302 13.59 -27.46 26.46
CA LYS A 302 12.51 -27.08 27.39
C LYS A 302 11.60 -28.27 27.68
#